data_AF-A0AAU7CDL4-F1
#
_entry.id   AF-A0AAU7CDL4-F1
#
_cell.length_a   1.000
_cell.length_b   1.000
_cell.length_c   1.000
_cell.angle_alpha   90.00
_cell.angle_beta   90.00
_cell.angle_gamma   90.00
#
_symmetry.space_group_name_H-M   'P 1'
#
loop_
_entity.id
_entity.type
_entity.pdbx_description
1 polymer ?
#
loop_
_entity_poly.entity_id
_entity_poly.type
_entity_poly.pdbx_seq_one_letter_code
_entity_poly.pdbx_strand_id
1 'polypeptide(L)'
;MAGALVLPRAPRPAKEFPPIPQLARWWAEMIKFGKTHAAFLKDPKGPFDPLLGATYYDAQRVFLQIAEFSADRSWLVAADHAMTVYRDRYVMENHGKVPGYWVFPHGIAMHYRQTKDPKSREALVAMSQNAAFAPDFTPVDATRYAATSREVAYNIHNLMKAEEVGEPHRPRLTLLVDHALGHIDQWFISRTAPFVKPFMFGLTAEALIAYHAKTGDKRIPEAIRIGAEWIWNNTWVPKARAFKYLDRVVKDEGGPDPASDLNLLIAPAFAWLYKRTGELQYRDRADAIFAGGVEQAWLVGGKQFNQNYRWSFDYVLWRHEGDLIHDPSRRRVEKKG
;
A
#
# COMPACT_ATOMS: atom_id res chain seq x y z
N MET A 1 13.72 -12.36 -19.71
CA MET A 1 12.85 -11.71 -20.72
C MET A 1 11.58 -11.26 -19.99
N ALA A 2 11.56 -10.03 -19.46
CA ALA A 2 10.39 -9.47 -18.81
C ALA A 2 9.58 -8.74 -19.88
N GLY A 3 8.36 -9.22 -20.16
CA GLY A 3 7.43 -8.49 -21.00
C GLY A 3 7.14 -7.14 -20.35
N ALA A 4 7.32 -6.05 -21.09
CA ALA A 4 6.74 -4.78 -20.71
C ALA A 4 5.25 -5.01 -20.44
N LEU A 5 4.77 -4.62 -19.26
CA LEU A 5 3.34 -4.58 -18.97
C LEU A 5 2.76 -3.45 -19.84
N VAL A 6 2.51 -3.77 -21.10
CA VAL A 6 1.65 -2.97 -21.96
C VAL A 6 0.27 -3.11 -21.33
N LEU A 7 -0.30 -2.02 -20.82
CA LEU A 7 -1.73 -2.00 -20.51
C LEU A 7 -2.43 -2.60 -21.74
N PRO A 8 -3.20 -3.70 -21.59
CA PRO A 8 -3.93 -4.25 -22.72
C PRO A 8 -4.65 -3.09 -23.38
N ARG A 9 -4.45 -2.90 -24.70
CA ARG A 9 -5.21 -1.92 -25.50
C ARG A 9 -6.64 -1.99 -25.00
N ALA A 10 -7.13 -0.90 -24.42
CA ALA A 10 -8.41 -0.90 -23.71
C ALA A 10 -9.42 -1.68 -24.55
N PRO A 11 -9.86 -2.87 -24.10
CA PRO A 11 -11.04 -3.46 -24.68
C PRO A 11 -12.10 -2.37 -24.60
N ARG A 12 -12.81 -2.08 -25.70
CA ARG A 12 -13.97 -1.20 -25.63
C ARG A 12 -14.76 -1.63 -24.40
N PRO A 13 -15.08 -0.73 -23.45
CA PRO A 13 -15.80 -1.13 -22.27
C PRO A 13 -17.02 -1.91 -22.74
N ALA A 14 -17.12 -3.17 -22.31
CA ALA A 14 -18.40 -3.84 -22.37
C ALA A 14 -19.38 -2.87 -21.71
N LYS A 15 -20.48 -2.58 -22.40
CA LYS A 15 -21.45 -1.52 -22.08
C LYS A 15 -22.11 -1.68 -20.68
N GLU A 16 -21.67 -2.64 -19.88
CA GLU A 16 -22.29 -3.17 -18.66
C GLU A 16 -21.55 -2.81 -17.36
N PHE A 17 -20.28 -2.40 -17.37
CA PHE A 17 -19.58 -1.95 -16.14
C PHE A 17 -19.38 -0.42 -16.10
N PRO A 18 -19.70 0.25 -14.97
CA PRO A 18 -19.45 1.68 -14.83
C PRO A 18 -17.94 1.95 -14.79
N PRO A 19 -17.48 3.10 -15.34
CA PRO A 19 -16.08 3.49 -15.26
C PRO A 19 -15.66 3.72 -13.80
N ILE A 20 -14.37 3.56 -13.51
CA ILE A 20 -13.79 3.90 -12.20
C ILE A 20 -14.08 5.39 -11.91
N PRO A 21 -14.79 5.71 -10.82
CA PRO A 21 -15.12 7.09 -10.51
C PRO A 21 -13.86 7.89 -10.16
N GLN A 22 -13.82 9.15 -10.56
CA GLN A 22 -12.69 10.07 -10.31
C GLN A 22 -11.34 9.63 -10.90
N LEU A 23 -11.27 8.59 -11.75
CA LEU A 23 -10.02 8.13 -12.34
C LEU A 23 -9.28 9.24 -13.10
N ALA A 24 -10.00 10.05 -13.87
CA ALA A 24 -9.41 11.18 -14.60
C ALA A 24 -8.79 12.23 -13.66
N ARG A 25 -9.45 12.51 -12.52
CA ARG A 25 -8.94 13.43 -11.50
C ARG A 25 -7.72 12.84 -10.79
N TRP A 26 -7.80 11.58 -10.36
CA TRP A 26 -6.69 10.85 -9.75
C TRP A 26 -5.44 10.92 -10.63
N TRP A 27 -5.60 10.69 -11.94
CA TRP A 27 -4.51 10.81 -12.91
C TRP A 27 -3.97 12.24 -13.03
N ALA A 28 -4.84 13.24 -13.18
CA ALA A 28 -4.43 14.63 -13.33
C ALA A 28 -3.68 15.15 -12.07
N GLU A 29 -4.16 14.81 -10.88
CA GLU A 29 -3.54 15.16 -9.60
C GLU A 29 -2.21 14.42 -9.39
N MET A 30 -2.12 13.15 -9.81
CA MET A 30 -0.88 12.35 -9.75
C MET A 30 0.25 13.06 -10.50
N ILE A 31 -0.04 13.50 -11.73
CA ILE A 31 0.95 14.18 -12.57
C ILE A 31 1.26 15.58 -12.01
N LYS A 32 0.23 16.35 -11.62
CA LYS A 32 0.41 17.72 -11.13
C LYS A 32 1.22 17.78 -9.83
N PHE A 33 0.77 17.07 -8.80
CA PHE A 33 1.43 17.07 -7.49
C PHE A 33 2.72 16.25 -7.51
N GLY A 34 2.77 15.16 -8.28
CA GLY A 34 4.00 14.40 -8.49
C GLY A 34 5.13 15.28 -9.01
N LYS A 35 4.87 16.17 -9.99
CA LYS A 35 5.88 17.10 -10.51
C LYS A 35 6.36 18.08 -9.44
N THR A 36 5.46 18.52 -8.58
CA THR A 36 5.78 19.42 -7.45
C THR A 36 6.74 18.72 -6.47
N HIS A 37 6.43 17.48 -6.07
CA HIS A 37 7.25 16.71 -5.15
C HIS A 37 8.57 16.24 -5.75
N ALA A 38 8.57 15.88 -7.04
CA ALA A 38 9.78 15.58 -7.79
C ALA A 38 10.73 16.78 -7.86
N ALA A 39 10.19 17.98 -8.08
CA ALA A 39 10.96 19.22 -8.08
C ALA A 39 11.53 19.55 -6.69
N PHE A 40 10.75 19.34 -5.63
CA PHE A 40 11.21 19.55 -4.25
C PHE A 40 12.40 18.65 -3.88
N LEU A 41 12.38 17.39 -4.33
CA LEU A 41 13.45 16.42 -4.08
C LEU A 41 14.66 16.57 -5.03
N LYS A 42 14.59 17.47 -6.02
CA LYS A 42 15.60 17.59 -7.09
C LYS A 42 17.01 17.91 -6.58
N ASP A 43 17.12 18.63 -5.47
CA ASP A 43 18.40 18.79 -4.76
C ASP A 43 18.45 17.84 -3.55
N PRO A 44 18.90 16.59 -3.73
CA PRO A 44 18.96 15.63 -2.66
C PRO A 44 20.05 15.94 -1.63
N LYS A 45 20.80 17.05 -1.76
CA LYS A 45 21.77 17.54 -0.77
C LYS A 45 21.24 18.69 0.09
N GLY A 46 20.00 19.13 -0.13
CA GLY A 46 19.34 20.13 0.70
C GLY A 46 19.11 19.69 2.16
N PRO A 47 18.41 20.52 2.95
CA PRO A 47 18.12 20.27 4.35
C PRO A 47 17.51 18.88 4.56
N PHE A 48 18.15 18.06 5.41
CA PHE A 48 17.84 16.64 5.47
C PHE A 48 16.42 16.35 5.96
N ASP A 49 16.00 16.90 7.10
CA ASP A 49 14.72 16.53 7.71
C ASP A 49 13.50 16.86 6.82
N PRO A 50 13.41 18.03 6.16
CA PRO A 50 12.33 18.29 5.21
C PRO A 50 12.34 17.34 4.01
N LEU A 51 13.52 17.02 3.48
CA LEU A 51 13.65 16.11 2.35
C LEU A 51 13.25 14.69 2.76
N LEU A 52 13.73 14.20 3.91
CA LEU A 52 13.36 12.91 4.46
C LEU A 52 11.84 12.85 4.69
N GLY A 53 11.26 13.89 5.30
CA GLY A 53 9.82 14.03 5.48
C GLY A 53 9.02 13.90 4.16
N ALA A 54 9.55 14.44 3.07
CA ALA A 54 8.95 14.32 1.74
C ALA A 54 9.06 12.92 1.12
N THR A 55 9.92 12.03 1.64
CA THR A 55 9.97 10.62 1.22
C THR A 55 9.07 9.69 2.04
N TYR A 56 8.43 10.18 3.10
CA TYR A 56 7.56 9.38 3.95
C TYR A 56 6.44 8.72 3.14
N TYR A 57 6.10 7.46 3.42
CA TYR A 57 5.23 6.60 2.61
C TYR A 57 5.82 6.11 1.27
N ASP A 58 7.16 6.07 1.14
CA ASP A 58 7.89 5.48 0.00
C ASP A 58 7.72 6.28 -1.31
N ALA A 59 8.20 7.53 -1.32
CA ALA A 59 8.18 8.38 -2.52
C ALA A 59 8.85 7.71 -3.73
N GLN A 60 9.91 6.94 -3.51
CA GLN A 60 10.58 6.22 -4.58
C GLN A 60 9.62 5.23 -5.26
N ARG A 61 8.89 4.41 -4.49
CA ARG A 61 7.85 3.52 -5.04
C ARG A 61 6.82 4.31 -5.83
N VAL A 62 6.37 5.46 -5.31
CA VAL A 62 5.36 6.29 -5.98
C VAL A 62 5.85 6.76 -7.34
N PHE A 63 7.04 7.37 -7.44
CA PHE A 63 7.57 7.84 -8.71
C PHE A 63 7.84 6.71 -9.71
N LEU A 64 8.30 5.53 -9.24
CA LEU A 64 8.47 4.37 -10.11
C LEU A 64 7.13 3.86 -10.66
N GLN A 65 6.07 3.81 -9.83
CA GLN A 65 4.73 3.44 -10.29
C GLN A 65 4.17 4.47 -11.28
N ILE A 66 4.42 5.77 -11.08
CA ILE A 66 4.04 6.81 -12.04
C ILE A 66 4.76 6.60 -13.37
N ALA A 67 6.07 6.30 -13.34
CA ALA A 67 6.85 6.02 -14.55
C ALA A 67 6.24 4.86 -15.35
N GLU A 68 5.85 3.78 -14.66
CA GLU A 68 5.22 2.60 -15.25
C GLU A 68 3.82 2.93 -15.82
N PHE A 69 2.96 3.61 -15.04
CA PHE A 69 1.59 3.91 -15.45
C PHE A 69 1.48 4.95 -16.57
N SER A 70 2.34 5.97 -16.55
CA SER A 70 2.35 7.05 -17.54
C SER A 70 3.20 6.74 -18.78
N ALA A 71 4.01 5.67 -18.73
CA ALA A 71 5.06 5.39 -19.70
C ALA A 71 6.05 6.56 -19.90
N ASP A 72 6.13 7.48 -18.95
CA ASP A 72 7.05 8.62 -18.97
C ASP A 72 8.28 8.32 -18.13
N ARG A 73 9.42 8.13 -18.79
CA ARG A 73 10.68 7.77 -18.13
C ARG A 73 11.31 8.93 -17.34
N SER A 74 10.82 10.17 -17.50
CA SER A 74 11.34 11.31 -16.72
C SER A 74 11.12 11.14 -15.21
N TRP A 75 10.11 10.36 -14.81
CA TRP A 75 9.85 10.00 -13.42
C TRP A 75 10.91 9.09 -12.81
N LEU A 76 11.74 8.40 -13.60
CA LEU A 76 12.84 7.60 -13.07
C LEU A 76 13.88 8.50 -12.37
N VAL A 77 14.13 9.70 -12.91
CA VAL A 77 15.03 10.68 -12.27
C VAL A 77 14.45 11.16 -10.94
N ALA A 78 13.12 11.38 -10.88
CA ALA A 78 12.45 11.73 -9.62
C ALA A 78 12.54 10.60 -8.58
N ALA A 79 12.41 9.34 -9.01
CA ALA A 79 12.62 8.18 -8.16
C ALA A 79 14.05 8.09 -7.63
N ASP A 80 15.05 8.38 -8.46
CA ASP A 80 16.46 8.40 -8.06
C ASP A 80 16.74 9.48 -7.01
N HIS A 81 16.17 10.68 -7.17
CA HIS A 81 16.28 11.73 -6.15
C HIS A 81 15.68 11.31 -4.79
N ALA A 82 14.48 10.72 -4.81
CA ALA A 82 13.85 10.19 -3.60
C ALA A 82 14.69 9.06 -2.98
N MET A 83 15.28 8.19 -3.81
CA MET A 83 16.18 7.12 -3.38
C MET A 83 17.43 7.67 -2.71
N THR A 84 18.07 8.69 -3.27
CA THR A 84 19.26 9.30 -2.65
C THR A 84 18.95 9.84 -1.25
N VAL A 85 17.79 10.46 -1.05
CA VAL A 85 17.40 10.95 0.28
C VAL A 85 17.12 9.78 1.24
N TYR A 86 16.27 8.83 0.85
CA TYR A 86 15.83 7.78 1.77
C TYR A 86 16.81 6.60 1.88
N ARG A 87 17.23 6.01 0.76
CA ARG A 87 18.17 4.88 0.77
C ARG A 87 19.56 5.34 1.21
N ASP A 88 20.13 6.33 0.51
CA ASP A 88 21.55 6.66 0.69
C ASP A 88 21.78 7.47 1.97
N ARG A 89 21.06 8.59 2.15
CA ARG A 89 21.30 9.50 3.30
C ARG A 89 20.65 9.06 4.61
N TYR A 90 19.66 8.17 4.57
CA TYR A 90 18.95 7.72 5.77
C TYR A 90 19.21 6.26 6.11
N VAL A 91 18.77 5.33 5.26
CA VAL A 91 18.90 3.89 5.55
C VAL A 91 20.35 3.47 5.66
N MET A 92 21.19 3.81 4.68
CA MET A 92 22.60 3.39 4.65
C MET A 92 23.43 4.07 5.74
N GLU A 93 23.27 5.38 5.95
CA GLU A 93 23.95 6.11 7.04
C GLU A 93 23.58 5.60 8.43
N ASN A 94 22.37 5.05 8.61
CA ASN A 94 21.94 4.43 9.87
C ASN A 94 22.17 2.91 9.91
N HIS A 95 22.87 2.33 8.93
CA HIS A 95 23.10 0.89 8.81
C HIS A 95 21.80 0.05 8.88
N GLY A 96 20.71 0.56 8.30
CA GLY A 96 19.39 -0.06 8.33
C GLY A 96 18.59 0.15 9.61
N LYS A 97 19.13 0.82 10.63
CA LYS A 97 18.45 1.11 11.91
C LYS A 97 17.47 2.28 11.75
N VAL A 98 16.32 2.01 11.16
CA VAL A 98 15.23 2.98 11.03
C VAL A 98 14.07 2.66 12.00
N PRO A 99 13.32 3.66 12.49
CA PRO A 99 12.10 3.43 13.27
C PRO A 99 11.09 2.60 12.47
N GLY A 100 10.25 1.82 13.16
CA GLY A 100 9.35 0.88 12.51
C GLY A 100 8.34 1.55 11.57
N TYR A 101 7.95 2.79 11.87
CA TYR A 101 7.06 3.61 11.05
C TYR A 101 7.75 4.29 9.86
N TRP A 102 9.04 4.02 9.63
CA TRP A 102 9.87 4.49 8.52
C TRP A 102 10.40 3.34 7.64
N VAL A 103 9.88 2.11 7.79
CA VAL A 103 10.34 0.96 7.00
C VAL A 103 9.67 0.95 5.62
N PHE A 104 10.35 1.48 4.60
CA PHE A 104 9.85 1.62 3.22
C PHE A 104 10.71 0.84 2.20
N PRO A 105 10.45 -0.46 1.97
CA PRO A 105 11.31 -1.30 1.15
C PRO A 105 10.94 -1.36 -0.33
N HIS A 106 9.78 -0.86 -0.75
CA HIS A 106 9.24 -1.17 -2.08
C HIS A 106 9.99 -0.45 -3.18
N GLY A 107 10.22 0.86 -3.03
CA GLY A 107 10.97 1.65 -4.01
C GLY A 107 12.37 1.08 -4.26
N ILE A 108 13.08 0.73 -3.18
CA ILE A 108 14.43 0.15 -3.25
C ILE A 108 14.41 -1.21 -3.95
N ALA A 109 13.42 -2.06 -3.66
CA ALA A 109 13.27 -3.36 -4.31
C ALA A 109 12.91 -3.24 -5.80
N MET A 110 12.03 -2.30 -6.16
CA MET A 110 11.72 -2.01 -7.56
C MET A 110 12.97 -1.53 -8.31
N HIS A 111 13.75 -0.63 -7.72
CA HIS A 111 15.01 -0.16 -8.29
C HIS A 111 16.01 -1.32 -8.46
N TYR A 112 16.26 -2.13 -7.43
CA TYR A 112 17.14 -3.30 -7.55
C TYR A 112 16.71 -4.27 -8.66
N ARG A 113 15.39 -4.52 -8.79
CA ARG A 113 14.88 -5.41 -9.84
C ARG A 113 15.27 -4.93 -11.23
N GLN A 114 15.22 -3.61 -11.46
CA GLN A 114 15.52 -2.97 -12.73
C GLN A 114 17.03 -2.83 -12.98
N THR A 115 17.82 -2.45 -11.98
CA THR A 115 19.22 -2.03 -12.17
C THR A 115 20.25 -3.05 -11.68
N LYS A 116 19.86 -3.97 -10.80
CA LYS A 116 20.77 -4.85 -10.04
C LYS A 116 21.80 -4.09 -9.21
N ASP A 117 21.52 -2.84 -8.84
CA ASP A 117 22.44 -2.01 -8.05
C ASP A 117 22.74 -2.65 -6.68
N PRO A 118 24.01 -3.00 -6.38
CA PRO A 118 24.38 -3.64 -5.13
C PRO A 118 23.99 -2.82 -3.88
N LYS A 119 23.98 -1.48 -3.95
CA LYS A 119 23.55 -0.63 -2.81
C LYS A 119 22.08 -0.81 -2.46
N SER A 120 21.25 -1.10 -3.46
CA SER A 120 19.82 -1.38 -3.22
C SER A 120 19.63 -2.71 -2.52
N ARG A 121 20.40 -3.73 -2.91
CA ARG A 121 20.45 -5.00 -2.18
C ARG A 121 20.92 -4.78 -0.76
N GLU A 122 22.05 -4.09 -0.57
CA GLU A 122 22.63 -3.81 0.74
C GLU A 122 21.64 -3.11 1.68
N ALA A 123 20.95 -2.07 1.21
CA ALA A 123 19.94 -1.35 1.99
C ALA A 123 18.76 -2.24 2.41
N LEU A 124 18.27 -3.11 1.52
CA LEU A 124 17.19 -4.07 1.83
C LEU A 124 17.65 -5.09 2.88
N VAL A 125 18.86 -5.64 2.73
CA VAL A 125 19.42 -6.57 3.71
C VAL A 125 19.59 -5.87 5.06
N ALA A 126 20.19 -4.69 5.09
CA ALA A 126 20.43 -3.93 6.32
C ALA A 126 19.12 -3.59 7.04
N MET A 127 18.10 -3.08 6.33
CA MET A 127 16.80 -2.82 6.95
C MET A 127 16.15 -4.11 7.46
N SER A 128 16.24 -5.22 6.73
CA SER A 128 15.65 -6.49 7.16
C SER A 128 16.24 -6.97 8.49
N GLN A 129 17.53 -6.69 8.73
CA GLN A 129 18.25 -7.14 9.91
C GLN A 129 18.15 -6.17 11.09
N ASN A 130 18.07 -4.85 10.81
CA ASN A 130 18.33 -3.82 11.81
C ASN A 130 17.19 -2.83 12.05
N ALA A 131 16.18 -2.76 11.18
CA ALA A 131 15.05 -1.85 11.41
C ALA A 131 14.27 -2.23 12.66
N ALA A 132 13.60 -1.28 13.30
CA ALA A 132 12.82 -1.59 14.51
C ALA A 132 11.82 -2.73 14.24
N PHE A 133 11.78 -3.69 15.15
CA PHE A 133 10.98 -4.92 15.10
C PHE A 133 11.34 -5.97 14.03
N ALA A 134 12.33 -5.70 13.18
CA ALA A 134 12.83 -6.63 12.16
C ALA A 134 13.78 -7.74 12.68
N PRO A 135 14.69 -7.49 13.66
CA PRO A 135 15.63 -8.50 14.12
C PRO A 135 14.95 -9.73 14.73
N ASP A 136 15.55 -10.90 14.54
CA ASP A 136 15.03 -12.19 15.04
C ASP A 136 14.99 -12.24 16.58
N PHE A 137 15.86 -11.49 17.26
CA PHE A 137 15.88 -11.38 18.72
C PHE A 137 14.84 -10.39 19.30
N THR A 138 14.07 -9.69 18.45
CA THR A 138 13.01 -8.80 18.95
C THR A 138 11.99 -9.63 19.74
N PRO A 139 11.68 -9.27 21.01
CA PRO A 139 10.72 -10.00 21.83
C PRO A 139 9.39 -10.21 21.10
N VAL A 140 8.81 -11.41 21.21
CA VAL A 140 7.54 -11.76 20.56
C VAL A 140 6.43 -10.79 20.93
N ASP A 141 6.33 -10.44 22.22
CA ASP A 141 5.27 -9.56 22.71
C ASP A 141 5.37 -8.12 22.18
N ALA A 142 6.54 -7.69 21.70
CA ALA A 142 6.75 -6.37 21.14
C ALA A 142 5.99 -6.14 19.82
N THR A 143 5.52 -7.20 19.15
CA THR A 143 4.72 -7.10 17.90
C THR A 143 3.38 -7.82 17.97
N ARG A 144 3.03 -8.39 19.13
CA ARG A 144 1.82 -9.20 19.31
C ARG A 144 0.54 -8.36 19.24
N TYR A 145 0.58 -7.13 19.73
CA TYR A 145 -0.61 -6.31 19.91
C TYR A 145 -0.89 -5.40 18.71
N ALA A 146 -2.18 -5.19 18.44
CA ALA A 146 -2.66 -4.40 17.30
C ALA A 146 -2.15 -2.94 17.29
N ALA A 147 -1.69 -2.41 18.43
CA ALA A 147 -1.01 -1.10 18.50
C ALA A 147 0.24 -0.99 17.62
N THR A 148 0.89 -2.12 17.29
CA THR A 148 2.10 -2.20 16.46
C THR A 148 1.83 -2.65 15.03
N SER A 149 0.57 -2.66 14.59
CA SER A 149 0.18 -3.27 13.33
C SER A 149 0.86 -2.66 12.10
N ARG A 150 1.10 -1.34 12.11
CA ARG A 150 1.80 -0.65 11.01
C ARG A 150 3.24 -1.14 10.89
N GLU A 151 3.94 -1.20 12.01
CA GLU A 151 5.34 -1.62 12.08
C GLU A 151 5.47 -3.10 11.68
N VAL A 152 4.51 -3.93 12.06
CA VAL A 152 4.40 -5.33 11.61
C VAL A 152 4.16 -5.41 10.11
N ALA A 153 3.19 -4.68 9.57
CA ALA A 153 2.87 -4.67 8.14
C ALA A 153 4.08 -4.26 7.30
N TYR A 154 4.78 -3.20 7.69
CA TYR A 154 5.98 -2.74 6.98
C TYR A 154 7.12 -3.75 7.05
N ASN A 155 7.31 -4.43 8.19
CA ASN A 155 8.34 -5.45 8.31
C ASN A 155 8.02 -6.74 7.53
N ILE A 156 6.74 -7.12 7.38
CA ILE A 156 6.35 -8.22 6.47
C ILE A 156 6.84 -7.92 5.06
N HIS A 157 6.59 -6.72 4.55
CA HIS A 157 7.12 -6.31 3.24
C HIS A 157 8.65 -6.29 3.23
N ASN A 158 9.29 -5.72 4.24
CA ASN A 158 10.75 -5.59 4.33
C ASN A 158 11.45 -6.96 4.23
N LEU A 159 11.00 -7.93 5.02
CA LEU A 159 11.53 -9.29 5.01
C LEU A 159 11.25 -10.01 3.69
N MET A 160 10.04 -9.86 3.11
CA MET A 160 9.77 -10.40 1.77
C MET A 160 10.65 -9.79 0.69
N LYS A 161 10.99 -8.49 0.77
CA LYS A 161 11.88 -7.83 -0.19
C LYS A 161 13.34 -8.22 -0.02
N ALA A 162 13.78 -8.56 1.19
CA ALA A 162 15.08 -9.17 1.41
C ALA A 162 15.19 -10.54 0.70
N GLU A 163 14.14 -11.36 0.77
CA GLU A 163 14.10 -12.64 0.04
C GLU A 163 14.14 -12.45 -1.49
N GLU A 164 13.49 -11.40 -2.03
CA GLU A 164 13.57 -11.06 -3.46
C GLU A 164 14.99 -10.72 -3.94
N VAL A 165 15.91 -10.38 -3.02
CA VAL A 165 17.32 -10.09 -3.32
C VAL A 165 18.29 -11.19 -2.88
N GLY A 166 17.75 -12.37 -2.57
CA GLY A 166 18.48 -13.60 -2.33
C GLY A 166 18.79 -13.91 -0.86
N GLU A 167 18.25 -13.14 0.09
CA GLU A 167 18.35 -13.54 1.50
C GLU A 167 17.46 -14.76 1.79
N PRO A 168 17.86 -15.65 2.71
CA PRO A 168 17.05 -16.80 3.07
C PRO A 168 15.76 -16.37 3.77
N HIS A 169 14.74 -17.24 3.69
CA HIS A 169 13.52 -17.05 4.46
C HIS A 169 13.82 -17.05 5.97
N ARG A 170 13.34 -16.04 6.69
CA ARG A 170 13.53 -15.89 8.13
C ARG A 170 12.24 -16.26 8.89
N PRO A 171 12.30 -17.08 9.96
CA PRO A 171 11.14 -17.43 10.78
C PRO A 171 10.37 -16.21 11.32
N ARG A 172 11.05 -15.08 11.49
CA ARG A 172 10.45 -13.80 11.87
C ARG A 172 9.37 -13.35 10.89
N LEU A 173 9.50 -13.59 9.58
CA LEU A 173 8.46 -13.24 8.61
C LEU A 173 7.16 -13.99 8.92
N THR A 174 7.25 -15.30 9.13
CA THR A 174 6.09 -16.15 9.47
C THR A 174 5.45 -15.69 10.79
N LEU A 175 6.25 -15.41 11.82
CA LEU A 175 5.76 -14.88 13.09
C LEU A 175 5.01 -13.55 12.91
N LEU A 176 5.55 -12.63 12.11
CA LEU A 176 4.91 -11.33 11.87
C LEU A 176 3.61 -11.47 11.06
N VAL A 177 3.53 -12.42 10.14
CA VAL A 177 2.27 -12.75 9.42
C VAL A 177 1.23 -13.29 10.40
N ASP A 178 1.61 -14.20 11.31
CA ASP A 178 0.71 -14.72 12.33
C ASP A 178 0.24 -13.60 13.28
N HIS A 179 1.12 -12.68 13.66
CA HIS A 179 0.75 -11.50 14.44
C HIS A 179 -0.19 -10.57 13.68
N ALA A 180 0.04 -10.32 12.38
CA ALA A 180 -0.85 -9.51 11.55
C ALA A 180 -2.26 -10.11 11.44
N LEU A 181 -2.38 -11.44 11.33
CA LEU A 181 -3.67 -12.13 11.43
C LEU A 181 -4.27 -12.00 12.84
N GLY A 182 -3.45 -12.11 13.88
CA GLY A 182 -3.84 -11.85 15.27
C GLY A 182 -4.31 -10.42 15.53
N HIS A 183 -3.81 -9.41 14.79
CA HIS A 183 -4.31 -8.03 14.88
C HIS A 183 -5.72 -7.91 14.30
N ILE A 184 -6.01 -8.61 13.19
CA ILE A 184 -7.36 -8.70 12.61
C ILE A 184 -8.32 -9.34 13.62
N ASP A 185 -7.90 -10.40 14.31
CA ASP A 185 -8.68 -11.00 15.40
C ASP A 185 -8.95 -9.99 16.53
N GLN A 186 -7.90 -9.34 17.05
CA GLN A 186 -8.00 -8.37 18.14
C GLN A 186 -8.94 -7.21 17.79
N TRP A 187 -8.93 -6.73 16.55
CA TRP A 187 -9.82 -5.64 16.13
C TRP A 187 -11.27 -6.11 15.92
N PHE A 188 -11.49 -7.24 15.26
CA PHE A 188 -12.80 -7.52 14.64
C PHE A 188 -13.50 -8.77 15.17
N ILE A 189 -12.77 -9.72 15.74
CA ILE A 189 -13.29 -11.00 16.21
C ILE A 189 -13.35 -11.00 17.75
N SER A 190 -12.20 -11.07 18.42
CA SER A 190 -12.13 -11.04 19.89
C SER A 190 -12.38 -9.65 20.48
N ARG A 191 -12.20 -8.59 19.67
CA ARG A 191 -12.42 -7.18 20.03
C ARG A 191 -11.67 -6.75 21.30
N THR A 192 -10.46 -7.28 21.46
CA THR A 192 -9.55 -6.98 22.56
C THR A 192 -8.64 -5.77 22.28
N ALA A 193 -8.59 -5.29 21.03
CA ALA A 193 -7.90 -4.05 20.70
C ALA A 193 -8.60 -2.84 21.36
N PRO A 194 -7.84 -1.84 21.87
CA PRO A 194 -8.41 -0.70 22.57
C PRO A 194 -9.26 0.21 21.66
N PHE A 195 -8.93 0.25 20.37
CA PHE A 195 -9.64 0.99 19.34
C PHE A 195 -9.27 0.45 17.95
N VAL A 196 -10.02 0.87 16.94
CA VAL A 196 -9.76 0.55 15.53
C VAL A 196 -9.41 1.82 14.77
N LYS A 197 -8.30 1.79 14.04
CA LYS A 197 -7.95 2.80 13.02
C LYS A 197 -8.11 2.15 11.64
N PRO A 198 -9.15 2.49 10.84
CA PRO A 198 -9.42 1.80 9.57
C PRO A 198 -8.25 1.76 8.59
N PHE A 199 -7.42 2.80 8.57
CA PHE A 199 -6.23 2.83 7.72
C PHE A 199 -5.14 1.84 8.18
N MET A 200 -5.07 1.52 9.48
CA MET A 200 -4.15 0.50 9.99
C MET A 200 -4.54 -0.89 9.50
N PHE A 201 -5.85 -1.19 9.41
CA PHE A 201 -6.31 -2.38 8.69
C PHE A 201 -5.87 -2.35 7.23
N GLY A 202 -5.98 -1.21 6.54
CA GLY A 202 -5.50 -1.05 5.17
C GLY A 202 -4.02 -1.42 4.98
N LEU A 203 -3.14 -0.93 5.87
CA LEU A 203 -1.71 -1.27 5.86
C LEU A 203 -1.47 -2.76 6.13
N THR A 204 -2.16 -3.34 7.13
CA THR A 204 -2.09 -4.77 7.42
C THR A 204 -2.59 -5.61 6.24
N ALA A 205 -3.65 -5.16 5.57
CA ALA A 205 -4.22 -5.82 4.41
C ALA A 205 -3.25 -5.83 3.22
N GLU A 206 -2.55 -4.73 2.95
CA GLU A 206 -1.51 -4.67 1.91
C GLU A 206 -0.43 -5.75 2.13
N ALA A 207 0.08 -5.84 3.36
CA ALA A 207 1.11 -6.81 3.71
C ALA A 207 0.63 -8.26 3.59
N LEU A 208 -0.56 -8.56 4.11
CA LEU A 208 -1.14 -9.89 4.04
C LEU A 208 -1.51 -10.28 2.61
N ILE A 209 -2.08 -9.38 1.81
CA ILE A 209 -2.40 -9.64 0.40
C ILE A 209 -1.12 -9.95 -0.39
N ALA A 210 -0.04 -9.19 -0.17
CA ALA A 210 1.25 -9.48 -0.79
C ALA A 210 1.81 -10.84 -0.36
N TYR A 211 1.70 -11.19 0.92
CA TYR A 211 2.12 -12.51 1.41
C TYR A 211 1.27 -13.65 0.81
N HIS A 212 -0.06 -13.47 0.75
CA HIS A 212 -0.97 -14.42 0.11
C HIS A 212 -0.63 -14.63 -1.37
N ALA A 213 -0.32 -13.57 -2.11
CA ALA A 213 0.09 -13.68 -3.50
C ALA A 213 1.38 -14.51 -3.67
N LYS A 214 2.28 -14.48 -2.68
CA LYS A 214 3.54 -15.23 -2.68
C LYS A 214 3.39 -16.68 -2.25
N THR A 215 2.56 -16.96 -1.24
CA THR A 215 2.53 -18.27 -0.56
C THR A 215 1.24 -19.05 -0.74
N GLY A 216 0.15 -18.38 -1.14
CA GLY A 216 -1.18 -18.97 -1.18
C GLY A 216 -1.81 -19.19 0.20
N ASP A 217 -1.33 -18.54 1.27
CA ASP A 217 -1.85 -18.73 2.63
C ASP A 217 -3.39 -18.51 2.66
N LYS A 218 -4.12 -19.59 2.93
CA LYS A 218 -5.58 -19.65 2.83
C LYS A 218 -6.30 -18.91 3.97
N ARG A 219 -5.60 -18.56 5.05
CA ARG A 219 -6.17 -17.82 6.20
C ARG A 219 -6.49 -16.38 5.83
N ILE A 220 -5.70 -15.80 4.92
CA ILE A 220 -5.69 -14.37 4.60
C ILE A 220 -6.99 -13.91 3.91
N PRO A 221 -7.49 -14.55 2.85
CA PRO A 221 -8.79 -14.23 2.23
C PRO A 221 -9.91 -13.86 3.19
N GLU A 222 -10.18 -14.72 4.16
CA GLU A 222 -11.28 -14.54 5.10
C GLU A 222 -10.98 -13.44 6.12
N ALA A 223 -9.73 -13.35 6.59
CA ALA A 223 -9.30 -12.28 7.48
C ALA A 223 -9.47 -10.88 6.87
N ILE A 224 -9.13 -10.72 5.57
CA ILE A 224 -9.34 -9.47 4.84
C ILE A 224 -10.84 -9.17 4.68
N ARG A 225 -11.66 -10.18 4.38
CA ARG A 225 -13.11 -10.04 4.25
C ARG A 225 -13.74 -9.53 5.56
N ILE A 226 -13.41 -10.16 6.69
CA ILE A 226 -13.89 -9.79 8.03
C ILE A 226 -13.55 -8.33 8.34
N GLY A 227 -12.28 -7.93 8.15
CA GLY A 227 -11.87 -6.56 8.44
C GLY A 227 -12.56 -5.54 7.53
N ALA A 228 -12.64 -5.82 6.22
CA ALA A 228 -13.30 -4.94 5.26
C ALA A 228 -14.79 -4.73 5.56
N GLU A 229 -15.52 -5.80 5.87
CA GLU A 229 -16.93 -5.71 6.26
C GLU A 229 -17.11 -4.94 7.56
N TRP A 230 -16.27 -5.20 8.56
CA TRP A 230 -16.38 -4.52 9.84
C TRP A 230 -16.13 -3.02 9.70
N ILE A 231 -15.05 -2.60 9.03
CA ILE A 231 -14.76 -1.16 8.90
C ILE A 231 -15.82 -0.46 8.05
N TRP A 232 -16.35 -1.12 7.03
CA TRP A 232 -17.46 -0.57 6.23
C TRP A 232 -18.69 -0.32 7.10
N ASN A 233 -19.11 -1.30 7.89
CA ASN A 233 -20.33 -1.20 8.67
C ASN A 233 -20.23 -0.26 9.89
N ASN A 234 -19.02 -0.08 10.45
CA ASN A 234 -18.86 0.62 11.73
C ASN A 234 -18.17 1.99 11.62
N THR A 235 -17.38 2.20 10.55
CA THR A 235 -16.51 3.39 10.44
C THR A 235 -16.65 4.15 9.13
N TRP A 236 -17.38 3.63 8.14
CA TRP A 236 -17.71 4.41 6.94
C TRP A 236 -18.70 5.52 7.26
N VAL A 237 -18.43 6.73 6.79
CA VAL A 237 -19.30 7.90 6.93
C VAL A 237 -19.81 8.28 5.53
N PRO A 238 -21.02 7.85 5.11
CA PRO A 238 -21.49 8.02 3.73
C PRO A 238 -21.48 9.47 3.24
N LYS A 239 -21.91 10.42 4.07
CA LYS A 239 -21.93 11.85 3.73
C LYS A 239 -20.53 12.42 3.46
N ALA A 240 -19.53 11.93 4.20
CA ALA A 240 -18.14 12.35 4.04
C ALA A 240 -17.40 11.49 3.02
N ARG A 241 -17.98 10.39 2.53
CA ARG A 241 -17.32 9.40 1.65
C ARG A 241 -15.95 8.99 2.18
N ALA A 242 -15.84 8.79 3.48
CA ALA A 242 -14.59 8.51 4.16
C ALA A 242 -14.80 7.60 5.35
N PHE A 243 -13.73 6.91 5.73
CA PHE A 243 -13.68 6.25 7.03
C PHE A 243 -13.32 7.25 8.13
N LYS A 244 -13.80 6.98 9.35
CA LYS A 244 -13.34 7.70 10.55
C LYS A 244 -11.84 7.47 10.77
N TYR A 245 -11.16 8.42 11.42
CA TYR A 245 -9.78 8.25 11.84
C TYR A 245 -9.63 7.16 12.91
N LEU A 246 -10.50 7.20 13.94
CA LEU A 246 -10.72 6.12 14.92
C LEU A 246 -12.19 5.70 14.95
N ASP A 247 -12.50 4.52 15.50
CA ASP A 247 -13.88 4.09 15.74
C ASP A 247 -14.57 4.87 16.88
N ARG A 248 -13.80 5.49 17.79
CA ARG A 248 -14.27 6.23 18.98
C ARG A 248 -13.29 7.34 19.39
N VAL A 249 -13.70 8.17 20.35
CA VAL A 249 -12.80 9.13 21.01
C VAL A 249 -11.86 8.38 21.95
N VAL A 250 -10.56 8.62 21.80
CA VAL A 250 -9.51 8.04 22.63
C VAL A 250 -8.57 9.16 23.06
N LYS A 251 -8.36 9.27 24.37
CA LYS A 251 -7.49 10.29 24.96
C LYS A 251 -6.09 10.20 24.35
N ASP A 252 -5.54 11.35 23.97
CA ASP A 252 -4.20 11.50 23.37
C ASP A 252 -4.00 10.83 21.99
N GLU A 253 -5.02 10.16 21.45
CA GLU A 253 -4.98 9.44 20.16
C GLU A 253 -5.87 10.07 19.08
N GLY A 254 -6.99 10.71 19.47
CA GLY A 254 -7.89 11.43 18.57
C GLY A 254 -9.35 10.98 18.67
N GLY A 255 -10.10 11.22 17.58
CA GLY A 255 -11.54 10.99 17.55
C GLY A 255 -12.06 10.36 16.26
N PRO A 256 -13.39 10.14 16.19
CA PRO A 256 -14.07 9.50 15.07
C PRO A 256 -14.35 10.43 13.90
N ASP A 257 -13.51 11.45 13.69
CA ASP A 257 -13.68 12.39 12.58
C ASP A 257 -13.35 11.71 11.23
N PRO A 258 -14.08 12.03 10.15
CA PRO A 258 -13.76 11.51 8.82
C PRO A 258 -12.33 11.84 8.37
N ALA A 259 -11.61 10.87 7.82
CA ALA A 259 -10.23 11.00 7.39
C ALA A 259 -10.04 10.52 5.94
N SER A 260 -10.59 11.29 4.99
CA SER A 260 -10.61 10.97 3.56
C SER A 260 -9.21 10.79 2.95
N ASP A 261 -8.20 11.52 3.42
CA ASP A 261 -6.80 11.38 2.98
C ASP A 261 -6.23 9.96 3.14
N LEU A 262 -6.83 9.14 4.02
CA LEU A 262 -6.39 7.77 4.30
C LEU A 262 -7.14 6.72 3.50
N ASN A 263 -8.19 7.09 2.76
CA ASN A 263 -9.02 6.15 2.01
C ASN A 263 -8.22 5.32 1.00
N LEU A 264 -7.19 5.89 0.37
CA LEU A 264 -6.41 5.16 -0.65
C LEU A 264 -5.41 4.16 -0.08
N LEU A 265 -5.25 4.13 1.25
CA LEU A 265 -4.63 3.00 1.96
C LEU A 265 -5.60 1.83 2.18
N ILE A 266 -6.88 1.98 1.85
CA ILE A 266 -7.94 1.00 2.15
C ILE A 266 -8.62 0.49 0.87
N ALA A 267 -8.90 1.38 -0.09
CA ALA A 267 -9.60 1.06 -1.34
C ALA A 267 -9.08 -0.19 -2.07
N PRO A 268 -7.74 -0.40 -2.18
CA PRO A 268 -7.22 -1.59 -2.85
C PRO A 268 -7.64 -2.91 -2.20
N ALA A 269 -7.83 -2.98 -0.88
CA ALA A 269 -8.29 -4.21 -0.21
C ALA A 269 -9.70 -4.62 -0.69
N PHE A 270 -10.60 -3.65 -0.88
CA PHE A 270 -11.94 -3.90 -1.41
C PHE A 270 -11.89 -4.28 -2.90
N ALA A 271 -11.05 -3.62 -3.70
CA ALA A 271 -10.86 -4.00 -5.11
C ALA A 271 -10.28 -5.42 -5.25
N TRP A 272 -9.39 -5.83 -4.33
CA TRP A 272 -8.87 -7.19 -4.27
C TRP A 272 -9.96 -8.22 -3.95
N LEU A 273 -10.83 -7.92 -2.97
CA LEU A 273 -11.99 -8.75 -2.66
C LEU A 273 -12.90 -8.88 -3.88
N TYR A 274 -13.22 -7.77 -4.56
CA TYR A 274 -14.03 -7.79 -5.79
C TYR A 274 -13.39 -8.66 -6.88
N LYS A 275 -12.10 -8.45 -7.17
CA LYS A 275 -11.36 -9.26 -8.15
C LYS A 275 -11.47 -10.75 -7.84
N ARG A 276 -11.42 -11.14 -6.56
CA ARG A 276 -11.50 -12.56 -6.16
C ARG A 276 -12.91 -13.13 -6.19
N THR A 277 -13.92 -12.40 -5.72
CA THR A 277 -15.26 -12.95 -5.50
C THR A 277 -16.26 -12.62 -6.61
N GLY A 278 -16.04 -11.52 -7.34
CA GLY A 278 -16.99 -10.98 -8.31
C GLY A 278 -18.21 -10.30 -7.67
N GLU A 279 -18.26 -10.20 -6.34
CA GLU A 279 -19.38 -9.55 -5.66
C GLU A 279 -19.36 -8.04 -5.86
N LEU A 280 -20.40 -7.51 -6.49
CA LEU A 280 -20.51 -6.10 -6.83
C LEU A 280 -20.50 -5.18 -5.60
N GLN A 281 -20.86 -5.68 -4.42
CA GLN A 281 -20.74 -4.89 -3.20
C GLN A 281 -19.29 -4.44 -2.93
N TYR A 282 -18.28 -5.28 -3.17
CA TYR A 282 -16.89 -4.90 -2.94
C TYR A 282 -16.41 -3.90 -3.99
N ARG A 283 -16.88 -4.05 -5.22
CA ARG A 283 -16.64 -3.10 -6.32
C ARG A 283 -17.15 -1.71 -5.95
N ASP A 284 -18.43 -1.62 -5.60
CA ASP A 284 -19.12 -0.36 -5.34
C ASP A 284 -18.55 0.34 -4.09
N ARG A 285 -18.18 -0.44 -3.08
CA ARG A 285 -17.49 0.06 -1.88
C ARG A 285 -16.09 0.57 -2.22
N ALA A 286 -15.29 -0.20 -2.97
CA ALA A 286 -13.96 0.23 -3.39
C ALA A 286 -14.03 1.55 -4.18
N ASP A 287 -14.98 1.65 -5.10
CA ASP A 287 -15.25 2.83 -5.93
C ASP A 287 -15.67 4.05 -5.10
N ALA A 288 -16.52 3.86 -4.08
CA ALA A 288 -16.91 4.92 -3.15
C ALA A 288 -15.72 5.43 -2.32
N ILE A 289 -14.90 4.52 -1.80
CA ILE A 289 -13.70 4.82 -1.00
C ILE A 289 -12.68 5.58 -1.85
N PHE A 290 -12.39 5.05 -3.04
CA PHE A 290 -11.43 5.64 -3.96
C PHE A 290 -11.82 7.06 -4.34
N ALA A 291 -13.06 7.26 -4.81
CA ALA A 291 -13.50 8.58 -5.22
C ALA A 291 -13.55 9.59 -4.07
N GLY A 292 -13.92 9.18 -2.85
CA GLY A 292 -13.82 10.05 -1.67
C GLY A 292 -12.37 10.41 -1.32
N GLY A 293 -11.44 9.45 -1.47
CA GLY A 293 -10.01 9.65 -1.24
C GLY A 293 -9.29 10.47 -2.30
N VAL A 294 -9.88 10.62 -3.49
CA VAL A 294 -9.38 11.49 -4.57
C VAL A 294 -9.99 12.88 -4.47
N GLU A 295 -11.31 12.98 -4.28
CA GLU A 295 -12.00 14.27 -4.27
C GLU A 295 -11.55 15.21 -3.15
N GLN A 296 -11.21 14.63 -1.99
CA GLN A 296 -10.95 15.35 -0.74
C GLN A 296 -9.47 15.35 -0.34
N ALA A 297 -8.59 14.84 -1.20
CA ALA A 297 -7.17 14.70 -0.86
C ALA A 297 -6.47 16.06 -0.68
N TRP A 298 -5.68 16.19 0.37
CA TRP A 298 -4.71 17.28 0.52
C TRP A 298 -3.32 16.83 0.05
N LEU A 299 -2.99 17.11 -1.21
CA LEU A 299 -1.78 16.58 -1.88
C LEU A 299 -0.57 17.54 -1.87
N VAL A 300 -0.69 18.69 -1.21
CA VAL A 300 0.38 19.70 -1.15
C VAL A 300 1.57 19.20 -0.33
N GLY A 301 1.36 18.38 0.71
CA GLY A 301 2.43 17.76 1.48
C GLY A 301 2.94 16.47 0.85
N GLY A 302 4.27 16.29 0.82
CA GLY A 302 4.90 15.10 0.22
C GLY A 302 4.44 13.79 0.88
N LYS A 303 4.33 13.79 2.21
CA LYS A 303 3.77 12.66 2.97
C LYS A 303 2.37 12.27 2.48
N GLN A 304 1.46 13.23 2.37
CA GLN A 304 0.06 12.96 2.02
C GLN A 304 -0.06 12.55 0.55
N PHE A 305 0.73 13.16 -0.33
CA PHE A 305 0.84 12.71 -1.71
C PHE A 305 1.28 11.23 -1.77
N ASN A 306 2.39 10.88 -1.11
CA ASN A 306 2.89 9.51 -1.13
C ASN A 306 1.89 8.53 -0.48
N GLN A 307 1.24 8.94 0.61
CA GLN A 307 0.18 8.16 1.27
C GLN A 307 -0.97 7.82 0.31
N ASN A 308 -1.40 8.80 -0.49
CA ASN A 308 -2.50 8.65 -1.43
C ASN A 308 -2.09 7.70 -2.57
N TYR A 309 -0.87 7.83 -3.10
CA TYR A 309 -0.45 7.12 -4.30
C TYR A 309 0.32 5.82 -4.07
N ARG A 310 0.83 5.51 -2.88
CA ARG A 310 1.69 4.32 -2.67
C ARG A 310 1.00 3.00 -3.05
N TRP A 311 -0.31 2.88 -2.81
CA TRP A 311 -1.07 1.65 -3.06
C TRP A 311 -2.28 1.83 -4.00
N SER A 312 -2.66 3.07 -4.34
CA SER A 312 -3.83 3.32 -5.20
C SER A 312 -3.71 2.78 -6.61
N PHE A 313 -2.49 2.58 -7.12
CA PHE A 313 -2.26 1.93 -8.42
C PHE A 313 -2.84 0.51 -8.45
N ASP A 314 -2.68 -0.25 -7.37
CA ASP A 314 -3.22 -1.61 -7.25
C ASP A 314 -4.76 -1.58 -7.22
N TYR A 315 -5.38 -0.56 -6.63
CA TYR A 315 -6.83 -0.39 -6.77
C TYR A 315 -7.23 -0.28 -8.24
N VAL A 316 -6.58 0.59 -9.03
CA VAL A 316 -6.91 0.77 -10.46
C VAL A 316 -6.74 -0.55 -11.23
N LEU A 317 -5.63 -1.25 -10.99
CA LEU A 317 -5.35 -2.54 -11.63
C LEU A 317 -6.38 -3.60 -11.24
N TRP A 318 -6.56 -3.85 -9.94
CA TRP A 318 -7.43 -4.93 -9.47
C TRP A 318 -8.91 -4.65 -9.75
N ARG A 319 -9.32 -3.39 -9.74
CA ARG A 319 -10.68 -2.98 -10.12
C ARG A 319 -10.92 -3.29 -11.60
N HIS A 320 -9.97 -2.98 -12.48
CA HIS A 320 -10.05 -3.30 -13.90
C HIS A 320 -10.01 -4.82 -14.16
N GLU A 321 -9.09 -5.54 -13.51
CA GLU A 321 -8.99 -6.99 -13.62
C GLU A 321 -10.28 -7.69 -13.12
N GLY A 322 -10.89 -7.17 -12.06
CA GLY A 322 -12.19 -7.66 -11.58
C GLY A 322 -13.28 -7.57 -12.64
N ASP A 323 -13.38 -6.44 -13.37
CA ASP A 323 -14.32 -6.32 -14.50
C ASP A 323 -14.04 -7.39 -15.56
N LEU A 324 -12.75 -7.58 -15.91
CA LEU A 324 -12.36 -8.53 -16.96
C LEU A 324 -12.62 -10.00 -16.58
N ILE A 325 -12.41 -10.36 -15.31
CA ILE A 325 -12.59 -11.72 -14.81
C ILE A 325 -14.08 -12.05 -14.68
N HIS A 326 -14.89 -11.08 -14.24
CA HIS A 326 -16.30 -11.29 -13.92
C HIS A 326 -17.26 -10.77 -14.99
N ASP A 327 -16.74 -10.43 -16.18
CA ASP A 327 -17.54 -10.00 -17.34
C ASP A 327 -18.55 -11.09 -17.77
N PRO A 328 -19.86 -10.85 -17.60
CA PRO A 328 -20.90 -11.80 -17.98
C PRO A 328 -20.89 -12.11 -19.48
N SER A 329 -20.41 -11.17 -20.32
CA SER A 329 -20.37 -11.32 -21.77
C SER A 329 -19.31 -12.33 -22.23
N ARG A 330 -18.21 -12.49 -21.48
CA ARG A 330 -17.15 -13.47 -21.79
C ARG A 330 -17.60 -14.91 -21.52
N ARG A 331 -18.42 -15.14 -20.48
CA ARG A 331 -18.98 -16.47 -20.17
C ARG A 331 -19.98 -17.00 -21.22
N ARG A 332 -20.53 -16.12 -22.09
CA ARG A 332 -21.48 -16.51 -23.14
C ARG A 332 -20.81 -17.07 -24.40
N VAL A 333 -19.53 -16.77 -24.63
CA VAL A 333 -18.80 -17.20 -25.83
C VAL A 333 -18.34 -18.66 -25.69
N GLU A 334 -17.97 -19.10 -24.50
CA GLU A 334 -17.50 -20.48 -24.24
C GLU A 334 -18.62 -21.53 -24.24
N LYS A 335 -19.90 -21.13 -24.14
CA LYS A 335 -21.05 -22.06 -24.17
C LYS A 335 -21.63 -22.31 -25.57
N LYS A 336 -21.00 -21.78 -26.62
CA LYS A 336 -21.41 -21.97 -28.03
C LYS A 336 -20.36 -22.68 -28.89
N GLY A 337 -19.41 -23.38 -28.27
CA GLY A 337 -18.42 -24.23 -28.93
C GLY A 337 -18.80 -25.69 -28.88
#